data_AF-A0A2H0TZL4-F1
#
_entry.id   AF-A0A2H0TZL4-F1
#
_cell.length_a   1.000
_cell.length_b   1.000
_cell.length_c   1.000
_cell.angle_alpha   90.00
_cell.angle_beta   90.00
_cell.angle_gamma   90.00
#
_symmetry.space_group_name_H-M   'P 1'
#
loop_
_entity.id
_entity.type
_entity.pdbx_description
1 polymer ?
#
loop_
_entity_poly.entity_id
_entity_poly.type
_entity_poly.pdbx_seq_one_letter_code
_entity_poly.pdbx_strand_id
1 'polypeptide(L)' 'MLFFDTRNKLLYNNVSIGSLNANIIHPREVFNSAVLKGASYIIIVHNHQSGDTSPSAEDISTTKRLVEAGKILEITI' A
#
# COMPACT_ATOMS: atom_id res chain seq x y z
N MET A 1 0.15 5.71 1.40
CA MET A 1 -0.63 5.01 0.35
C MET A 1 -1.29 6.04 -0.55
N LEU A 2 -1.19 5.84 -1.86
CA LEU A 2 -1.76 6.70 -2.89
C LEU A 2 -2.67 5.86 -3.77
N PHE A 3 -3.83 6.37 -4.13
CA PHE A 3 -4.87 5.63 -4.84
C PHE A 3 -5.17 6.34 -6.17
N PHE A 4 -5.23 5.60 -7.27
CA PHE A 4 -5.31 6.21 -8.61
C PHE A 4 -6.40 5.59 -9.49
N ASP A 5 -6.99 6.41 -10.35
CA ASP A 5 -7.84 5.93 -11.45
C ASP A 5 -7.03 5.48 -12.67
N THR A 6 -7.72 4.95 -13.68
CA THR A 6 -7.13 4.44 -14.93
C THR A 6 -6.49 5.53 -15.80
N ARG A 7 -6.66 6.82 -15.45
CA ARG A 7 -6.05 7.98 -16.12
C ARG A 7 -4.94 8.61 -15.28
N ASN A 8 -4.43 7.87 -14.29
CA ASN A 8 -3.38 8.30 -13.35
C ASN A 8 -3.77 9.51 -12.49
N LYS A 9 -5.06 9.79 -12.32
CA LYS A 9 -5.52 10.82 -11.40
C LYS A 9 -5.45 10.30 -9.97
N LEU A 10 -4.79 11.04 -9.08
CA LEU A 10 -4.81 10.75 -7.65
C LEU A 10 -6.22 10.95 -7.09
N LEU A 11 -6.81 9.85 -6.59
CA LEU A 11 -8.14 9.82 -6.00
C LEU A 11 -8.10 10.07 -4.49
N TYR A 12 -7.06 9.55 -3.82
CA TYR A 12 -6.93 9.62 -2.39
C TYR A 12 -5.47 9.47 -1.97
N ASN A 13 -5.07 10.15 -0.90
CA ASN A 13 -3.80 9.94 -0.21
C ASN A 13 -4.07 9.61 1.26
N ASN A 14 -3.55 8.48 1.72
CA ASN A 14 -3.61 8.10 3.12
C ASN A 14 -2.19 7.99 3.67
N VAL A 15 -1.87 8.83 4.63
CA VAL A 15 -0.63 8.75 5.40
C VAL A 15 -0.95 7.95 6.66
N SER A 16 -0.73 6.64 6.61
CA SER A 16 -0.78 5.81 7.81
C SER A 16 0.46 6.11 8.66
N ILE A 17 0.28 6.79 9.79
CA ILE A 17 1.36 6.99 10.76
C ILE A 17 1.54 5.68 11.51
N GLY A 18 2.61 4.95 11.22
CA GLY A 18 2.98 3.74 11.94
C GLY A 18 3.68 4.04 13.25
N SER A 19 3.45 3.20 14.25
CA SER A 19 4.24 3.17 15.50
C SER A 19 5.66 2.66 15.23
N LEU A 20 6.58 2.99 16.14
CA LEU A 20 8.05 2.90 16.05
C LEU A 20 8.64 1.59 15.50
N ASN A 21 7.90 0.47 15.47
CA ASN A 21 8.50 -0.88 15.34
C ASN A 21 7.94 -1.81 14.26
N ALA A 22 6.86 -1.48 13.56
CA ALA A 22 6.40 -2.18 12.34
C ALA A 22 4.98 -1.69 12.05
N ASN A 23 4.77 -1.13 10.86
CA ASN A 23 3.42 -0.89 10.38
C ASN A 23 2.91 -2.22 9.81
N ILE A 24 2.27 -3.04 10.66
CA ILE A 24 1.59 -4.27 10.20
C ILE A 24 0.41 -3.84 9.35
N ILE A 25 0.62 -3.71 8.04
CA ILE A 25 -0.41 -3.34 7.08
C ILE A 25 -1.11 -4.62 6.62
N HIS A 26 -2.40 -4.73 6.93
CA HIS A 26 -3.23 -5.85 6.47
C HIS A 26 -3.86 -5.55 5.11
N PRO A 27 -3.80 -6.48 4.13
CA PRO A 27 -4.43 -6.30 2.83
C PRO A 27 -5.91 -5.88 2.92
N ARG A 28 -6.68 -6.45 3.86
CA ARG A 28 -8.10 -6.11 4.04
C ARG A 28 -8.33 -4.61 4.28
N GLU A 29 -7.44 -3.93 4.99
CA GLU A 29 -7.60 -2.52 5.34
C GLU A 29 -7.22 -1.61 4.16
N VAL A 30 -6.15 -1.99 3.47
CA VAL A 30 -5.68 -1.31 2.25
C VAL A 30 -6.73 -1.40 1.15
N PHE A 31 -7.20 -2.61 0.84
CA PHE A 31 -8.10 -2.84 -0.27
C PHE A 31 -9.55 -2.41 0.03
N ASN A 32 -10.00 -2.45 1.29
CA ASN A 32 -11.27 -1.81 1.64
C ASN A 32 -11.27 -0.32 1.25
N SER A 33 -10.18 0.38 1.57
CA SER A 33 -10.02 1.78 1.17
C SER A 33 -9.93 1.93 -0.35
N ALA A 34 -9.20 1.04 -1.04
CA ALA A 34 -9.04 1.10 -2.49
C ALA A 34 -10.37 0.94 -3.25
N VAL A 35 -11.16 -0.06 -2.84
CA VAL A 35 -12.48 -0.33 -3.41
C VAL A 35 -13.43 0.84 -3.16
N LEU A 36 -13.50 1.35 -1.92
CA LEU A 36 -14.36 2.50 -1.58
C LEU A 36 -14.00 3.79 -2.34
N LYS A 37 -12.74 3.94 -2.75
CA LYS A 37 -12.28 5.08 -3.54
C LYS A 37 -12.37 4.85 -5.05
N GLY A 38 -12.72 3.65 -5.50
CA GLY A 38 -12.76 3.31 -6.94
C GLY A 38 -11.36 3.31 -7.57
N ALA A 39 -10.33 2.93 -6.81
CA ALA A 39 -8.96 2.88 -7.29
C ALA A 39 -8.76 1.71 -8.27
N SER A 40 -8.08 1.98 -9.38
CA SER A 40 -7.61 0.97 -10.34
C SER A 40 -6.24 0.42 -9.98
N TYR A 41 -5.42 1.24 -9.32
CA TYR A 41 -4.15 0.83 -8.74
C TYR A 41 -3.81 1.71 -7.55
N ILE A 42 -2.89 1.23 -6.71
CA ILE A 42 -2.42 1.97 -5.54
C ILE A 42 -0.89 1.93 -5.48
N ILE A 43 -0.28 2.95 -4.89
CA ILE A 43 1.15 2.99 -4.60
C ILE A 43 1.33 3.03 -3.08
N ILE A 44 2.20 2.16 -2.57
CA ILE A 44 2.51 2.06 -1.15
C ILE A 44 3.90 2.63 -0.92
N VAL A 45 3.99 3.53 0.05
CA VAL A 45 5.21 4.23 0.43
C VAL A 45 5.33 4.11 1.94
N HIS A 46 6.47 3.64 2.42
CA HIS A 46 6.87 3.70 3.82
C HIS A 46 8.21 4.44 3.91
N ASN A 47 8.43 5.16 5.00
CA ASN A 47 9.66 5.92 5.22
C ASN A 47 10.49 5.21 6.30
N HIS A 48 11.78 5.01 6.05
CA HIS A 48 12.73 4.53 7.05
C HIS A 48 13.37 5.74 7.74
N GLN A 49 13.12 5.90 9.05
CA GLN A 49 13.67 7.01 9.84
C GLN A 49 15.20 6.95 9.97
N SER A 50 15.78 5.75 9.78
CA SER A 50 17.23 5.52 9.76
C SER A 50 17.94 6.13 8.56
N GLY A 51 17.22 6.46 7.48
CA GLY A 51 17.77 6.91 6.20
C GLY A 51 18.29 5.78 5.30
N ASP A 52 18.38 4.55 5.79
CA ASP A 52 18.61 3.37 4.95
C ASP A 52 17.31 3.00 4.22
N THR A 53 17.37 2.83 2.91
CA THR A 53 16.21 2.50 2.07
C THR A 53 16.18 1.04 1.65
N SER A 54 17.11 0.23 2.18
CA SER A 54 17.13 -1.20 1.97
C SER A 54 15.85 -1.84 2.52
N PRO A 55 15.11 -2.61 1.72
CA PRO A 55 13.87 -3.21 2.19
C PRO A 55 14.17 -4.28 3.23
N SER A 56 13.44 -4.23 4.35
CA SER A 56 13.50 -5.30 5.35
C SER A 56 12.82 -6.58 4.82
N ALA A 57 13.08 -7.71 5.47
CA ALA A 57 12.36 -8.95 5.16
C ALA A 57 10.84 -8.80 5.34
N GLU A 58 10.41 -7.95 6.28
CA GLU A 58 9.00 -7.64 6.52
C GLU A 58 8.39 -6.80 5.40
N ASP A 59 9.12 -5.82 4.86
CA ASP A 59 8.69 -5.02 3.71
C ASP A 59 8.45 -5.89 2.48
N ILE A 60 9.37 -6.83 2.23
CA ILE A 60 9.27 -7.79 1.12
C ILE A 60 8.07 -8.72 1.31
N SER A 61 7.90 -9.27 2.51
CA SER A 61 6.78 -10.17 2.83
C SER A 61 5.42 -9.45 2.69
N THR A 62 5.33 -8.23 3.21
CA THR A 62 4.12 -7.40 3.14
C THR A 62 3.78 -7.04 1.70
N THR A 63 4.78 -6.58 0.92
CA THR A 63 4.60 -6.27 -0.50
C THR A 63 4.08 -7.48 -1.27
N LYS A 64 4.66 -8.67 -1.07
CA LYS A 64 4.20 -9.90 -1.73
C LYS A 64 2.74 -10.21 -1.42
N ARG A 65 2.34 -10.14 -0.14
CA ARG A 65 0.95 -10.40 0.28
C ARG A 65 -0.04 -9.42 -0.34
N LEU A 66 0.36 -8.14 -0.45
CA LEU A 66 -0.47 -7.10 -1.06
C LEU A 66 -0.62 -7.31 -2.57
N VAL A 67 0.47 -7.66 -3.27
CA VAL A 67 0.44 -7.99 -4.70
C VAL A 67 -0.50 -9.16 -4.98
N GLU A 68 -0.41 -10.25 -4.20
CA GLU A 68 -1.31 -11.40 -4.38
C GLU A 68 -2.78 -11.05 -4.13
N ALA A 69 -3.08 -10.25 -3.10
CA ALA A 69 -4.44 -9.78 -2.87
C ALA A 69 -4.94 -8.82 -3.97
N GLY A 70 -4.06 -7.97 -4.50
CA GLY A 70 -4.36 -7.04 -5.59
C GLY A 70 -4.72 -7.75 -6.88
N LYS A 71 -4.06 -8.88 -7.19
CA LYS A 71 -4.42 -9.74 -8.33
C LYS A 71 -5.85 -10.28 -8.22
N ILE A 72 -6.29 -10.68 -7.02
CA ILE A 72 -7.64 -11.21 -6.79
C ILE A 72 -8.69 -10.12 -6.97
N LEU A 73 -8.40 -8.90 -6.52
CA LEU A 73 -9.32 -7.76 -6.55
C LEU A 73 -9.23 -6.93 -7.83
N GLU A 74 -8.34 -7.28 -8.75
CA GLU A 74 -8.03 -6.51 -9.96
C GLU A 74 -7.62 -5.05 -9.66
N ILE A 75 -6.93 -4.84 -8.53
CA ILE A 75 -6.35 -3.55 -8.14
C ILE A 75 -4.85 -3.72 -8.02
N THR A 76 -4.11 -3.12 -8.95
CA THR A 76 -2.65 -3.27 -9.00
C THR A 76 -1.97 -2.54 -7.83
N ILE A 77 -0.92 -3.14 -7.28
CA ILE A 77 0.00 -2.53 -6.30
C ILE A 77 1.29 -2.14 -7.01
#